data_AF-A0A8J7C7G8-F1
#
_entry.id   AF-A0A8J7C7G8-F1
#
_cell.length_a   1.000
_cell.length_b   1.000
_cell.length_c   1.000
_cell.angle_alpha   90.00
_cell.angle_beta   90.00
_cell.angle_gamma   90.00
#
_symmetry.space_group_name_H-M   'P 1'
#
loop_
_entity.id
_entity.type
_entity.pdbx_description
1 polymer ?
#
loop_
_entity_poly.entity_id
_entity_poly.type
_entity_poly.pdbx_seq_one_letter_code
_entity_poly.pdbx_strand_id
1 'polypeptide(L)'
;MKQKAKPRIAILREKAGLTQLELSRLVGVTESTIQNWESGRTGTDHIERIIKFCKALGCQVEDLIEYVSELSEESVAKPKSLSEIQNLLGTDTPTSDPTPKKVKTKRSAEVTSQS
;
A
#
# COMPACT_ATOMS: atom_id res chain seq x y z
N MET A 1 -33.21 -29.89 4.19
CA MET A 1 -31.84 -30.46 4.26
C MET A 1 -30.86 -29.31 4.12
N LYS A 2 -29.90 -29.13 5.04
CA LYS A 2 -28.89 -28.06 4.94
C LYS A 2 -27.86 -28.49 3.88
N GLN A 3 -27.86 -27.87 2.71
CA GLN A 3 -26.78 -28.05 1.74
C GLN A 3 -25.52 -27.37 2.28
N LYS A 4 -24.37 -28.06 2.23
CA LYS A 4 -23.08 -27.50 2.62
C LYS A 4 -22.36 -27.00 1.35
N ALA A 5 -22.00 -25.73 1.30
CA ALA A 5 -21.21 -25.22 0.18
C ALA A 5 -19.83 -25.88 0.11
N LYS A 6 -19.40 -26.16 -1.11
CA LYS A 6 -18.08 -26.68 -1.44
C LYS A 6 -17.34 -25.62 -2.27
N PRO A 7 -16.12 -25.21 -1.88
CA PRO A 7 -15.29 -24.34 -2.69
C PRO A 7 -15.00 -24.94 -4.07
N ARG A 8 -14.96 -24.08 -5.09
CA ARG A 8 -14.58 -24.47 -6.46
C ARG A 8 -13.21 -23.93 -6.88
N ILE A 9 -12.50 -23.27 -5.96
CA ILE A 9 -11.25 -22.55 -6.24
C ILE A 9 -10.19 -23.48 -6.84
N ALA A 10 -9.99 -24.68 -6.28
CA ALA A 10 -9.00 -25.65 -6.77
C ALA A 10 -9.23 -26.02 -8.25
N ILE A 11 -10.48 -26.32 -8.62
CA ILE A 11 -10.85 -26.69 -9.99
C ILE A 11 -10.58 -25.52 -10.95
N LEU A 12 -10.87 -24.29 -10.54
CA LEU A 12 -10.64 -23.10 -11.36
C LEU A 12 -9.15 -22.81 -11.52
N ARG A 13 -8.38 -22.93 -10.43
CA ARG A 13 -6.93 -22.78 -10.42
C ARG A 13 -6.25 -23.77 -11.36
N GLU A 14 -6.62 -25.05 -11.27
CA GLU A 14 -6.06 -26.11 -12.12
C GLU A 14 -6.40 -25.91 -13.60
N LYS A 15 -7.63 -25.47 -13.90
CA LYS A 15 -8.02 -25.11 -15.28
C LYS A 15 -7.22 -23.93 -15.84
N ALA A 16 -6.77 -23.03 -14.98
CA ALA A 16 -5.89 -21.93 -15.35
C ALA A 16 -4.40 -22.35 -15.44
N GLY A 17 -4.07 -23.61 -15.12
CA GLY A 17 -2.69 -24.11 -15.13
C GLY A 17 -1.81 -23.57 -14.00
N LEU A 18 -2.41 -23.09 -12.91
CA LEU A 18 -1.69 -22.44 -11.81
C LEU A 18 -1.43 -23.40 -10.63
N THR A 19 -0.28 -23.26 -10.00
CA THR A 19 0.01 -23.79 -8.66
C THR A 19 -0.67 -22.94 -7.57
N GLN A 20 -0.79 -23.48 -6.35
CA GLN A 20 -1.35 -22.72 -5.22
C GLN A 20 -0.51 -21.47 -4.90
N LEU A 21 0.81 -21.59 -4.96
CA LEU A 21 1.75 -20.48 -4.78
C LEU A 21 1.60 -19.38 -5.85
N GLU A 22 1.40 -19.74 -7.12
CA GLU A 22 1.20 -18.75 -8.19
C GLU A 22 -0.12 -18.00 -8.01
N LEU A 23 -1.21 -18.72 -7.71
CA LEU A 23 -2.49 -18.07 -7.42
C LEU A 23 -2.40 -17.15 -6.22
N SER A 24 -1.67 -17.55 -5.16
CA SER A 24 -1.52 -16.73 -3.97
C SER A 24 -0.84 -15.40 -4.28
N ARG A 25 0.18 -15.41 -5.14
CA ARG A 25 0.88 -14.20 -5.60
C ARG A 25 -0.03 -13.27 -6.40
N LEU A 26 -0.86 -13.82 -7.29
CA LEU A 26 -1.81 -13.03 -8.10
C LEU A 26 -2.90 -12.37 -7.25
N VAL A 27 -3.36 -13.06 -6.20
CA VAL A 27 -4.43 -12.56 -5.32
C VAL A 27 -3.88 -11.68 -4.18
N GLY A 28 -2.57 -11.73 -3.91
CA GLY A 28 -1.94 -10.97 -2.81
C GLY A 28 -2.15 -11.62 -1.44
N VAL A 29 -2.18 -12.96 -1.37
CA VAL A 29 -2.30 -13.73 -0.12
C VAL A 29 -1.23 -14.81 0.00
N THR A 30 -1.14 -15.48 1.15
CA THR A 30 -0.22 -16.59 1.34
C THR A 30 -0.74 -17.88 0.68
N GLU A 31 0.17 -18.79 0.34
CA GLU A 31 -0.19 -20.12 -0.19
C GLU A 31 -1.08 -20.91 0.78
N SER A 32 -0.81 -20.82 2.08
CA SER A 32 -1.65 -21.44 3.13
C SER A 32 -3.08 -20.90 3.13
N THR A 33 -3.27 -19.60 2.86
CA THR A 33 -4.61 -19.01 2.71
C THR A 33 -5.36 -19.64 1.54
N ILE A 34 -4.70 -19.80 0.38
CA ILE A 34 -5.29 -20.50 -0.79
C ILE A 34 -5.66 -21.94 -0.43
N GLN A 35 -4.76 -22.68 0.22
CA GLN A 35 -5.02 -24.06 0.65
C GLN A 35 -6.24 -24.15 1.59
N ASN A 36 -6.39 -23.21 2.52
CA ASN A 36 -7.52 -23.17 3.45
C ASN A 36 -8.85 -22.84 2.75
N TRP A 37 -8.82 -21.95 1.76
CA TRP A 37 -9.98 -21.66 0.93
C TRP A 37 -10.37 -22.85 0.03
N GLU A 38 -9.39 -23.56 -0.54
CA GLU A 38 -9.63 -24.73 -1.38
C GLU A 38 -10.17 -25.94 -0.60
N SER A 39 -9.68 -26.13 0.63
CA SER A 39 -10.16 -27.19 1.53
C SER A 39 -11.50 -26.87 2.19
N GLY A 40 -11.99 -25.63 2.07
CA GLY A 40 -13.22 -25.18 2.71
C GLY A 40 -13.13 -25.09 4.23
N ARG A 41 -11.90 -25.00 4.78
CA ARG A 41 -11.67 -24.76 6.20
C ARG A 41 -12.08 -23.35 6.60
N THR A 42 -11.83 -22.36 5.73
CA THR A 42 -12.17 -20.94 5.95
C THR A 42 -12.64 -20.29 4.65
N GLY A 43 -13.34 -19.16 4.74
CA GLY A 43 -13.67 -18.27 3.61
C GLY A 43 -14.84 -18.70 2.73
N THR A 44 -15.33 -19.94 2.84
CA THR A 44 -16.49 -20.40 2.05
C THR A 44 -17.77 -19.64 2.41
N ASP A 45 -17.95 -19.38 3.70
CA ASP A 45 -19.04 -18.59 4.27
C ASP A 45 -19.00 -17.13 3.81
N HIS A 46 -17.81 -16.54 3.70
CA HIS A 46 -17.62 -15.20 3.15
C HIS A 46 -18.03 -15.14 1.67
N ILE A 47 -17.62 -16.12 0.86
CA ILE A 47 -18.02 -16.21 -0.56
C ILE A 47 -19.55 -16.36 -0.68
N GLU A 48 -20.18 -17.20 0.14
CA GLU A 48 -21.64 -17.33 0.14
C GLU A 48 -22.35 -16.02 0.47
N ARG A 49 -21.83 -15.25 1.44
CA ARG A 49 -22.37 -13.94 1.82
C ARG A 49 -22.27 -12.94 0.67
N ILE A 50 -21.13 -12.88 -0.01
CA ILE A 50 -20.92 -12.03 -1.18
C ILE A 50 -21.92 -12.39 -2.30
N ILE A 51 -22.11 -13.68 -2.59
CA ILE A 51 -23.10 -14.14 -3.58
C ILE A 51 -24.52 -13.70 -3.17
N LYS A 52 -24.86 -13.75 -1.88
CA LYS A 52 -26.16 -13.28 -1.37
C LYS A 52 -26.32 -11.77 -1.52
N PHE A 53 -25.28 -10.96 -1.30
CA PHE A 53 -25.32 -9.52 -1.56
C PHE A 53 -25.60 -9.21 -3.02
N CYS A 54 -24.80 -9.78 -3.94
CA CYS A 54 -25.00 -9.60 -5.38
C CYS A 54 -26.42 -9.97 -5.82
N LYS A 55 -26.96 -11.10 -5.33
CA LYS A 55 -28.33 -11.52 -5.63
C LYS A 55 -29.40 -10.58 -5.06
N ALA A 56 -29.21 -10.08 -3.85
CA ALA A 56 -30.17 -9.20 -3.20
C ALA A 56 -30.19 -7.80 -3.84
N LEU A 57 -29.05 -7.33 -4.34
CA LEU A 57 -28.88 -6.01 -4.94
C LEU A 57 -29.01 -6.01 -6.46
N GLY A 58 -29.00 -7.19 -7.10
CA GLY A 58 -29.06 -7.31 -8.56
C GLY A 58 -27.79 -6.81 -9.26
N CYS A 59 -26.63 -6.96 -8.63
CA CYS A 59 -25.33 -6.46 -9.12
C CYS A 59 -24.29 -7.59 -9.25
N GLN A 60 -23.14 -7.28 -9.85
CA GLN A 60 -21.96 -8.15 -9.90
C GLN A 60 -21.06 -7.94 -8.67
N VAL A 61 -20.00 -8.74 -8.52
CA VAL A 61 -19.11 -8.67 -7.35
C VAL A 61 -18.31 -7.38 -7.35
N GLU A 62 -17.92 -6.93 -8.53
CA GLU A 62 -17.11 -5.74 -8.79
C GLU A 62 -17.87 -4.47 -8.39
N ASP A 63 -19.19 -4.50 -8.46
CA ASP A 63 -20.06 -3.37 -8.08
C ASP A 63 -20.11 -3.15 -6.55
N LEU A 64 -19.56 -4.07 -5.74
CA LEU A 64 -19.56 -3.96 -4.27
C LEU A 64 -18.42 -3.10 -3.71
N ILE A 65 -17.48 -2.66 -4.56
CA ILE A 65 -16.31 -1.91 -4.11
C ILE A 65 -16.04 -0.71 -5.04
N GLU A 66 -15.68 0.42 -4.44
CA GLU A 66 -15.21 1.61 -5.14
C GLU A 66 -13.77 1.89 -4.72
N TYR A 67 -12.88 2.08 -5.69
CA TYR A 67 -11.49 2.44 -5.45
C TYR A 67 -11.32 3.94 -5.56
N VAL A 68 -11.20 4.63 -4.43
CA VAL A 68 -10.85 6.05 -4.41
C VAL A 68 -9.33 6.17 -4.54
N SER A 69 -8.85 6.79 -5.62
CA SER A 69 -7.45 7.14 -5.77
C SER A 69 -7.20 8.53 -5.18
N GLU A 70 -6.31 8.65 -4.19
CA GLU A 70 -5.92 9.94 -3.58
C GLU A 70 -5.07 10.84 -4.51
N LEU A 71 -5.12 10.70 -5.84
CA LEU A 71 -4.27 11.46 -6.77
C LEU A 71 -4.97 12.57 -7.54
N SER A 72 -6.10 13.07 -7.05
CA SER A 72 -6.69 14.29 -7.59
C SER A 72 -7.54 15.04 -6.57
N GLU A 73 -6.91 15.58 -5.54
CA GLU A 73 -7.42 16.82 -4.93
C GLU A 73 -6.58 17.98 -5.49
N GLU A 74 -7.22 18.71 -6.40
CA GLU A 74 -7.09 20.15 -6.61
C GLU A 74 -5.71 20.73 -6.95
N SER A 75 -5.69 21.31 -8.15
CA SER A 75 -4.88 22.48 -8.48
C SER A 75 -4.99 23.57 -7.41
N VAL A 76 -4.09 23.56 -6.43
CA VAL A 76 -3.71 24.77 -5.69
C VAL A 76 -2.35 25.20 -6.20
N ALA A 77 -2.30 26.42 -6.73
CA ALA A 77 -1.21 27.00 -7.47
C ALA A 77 0.17 26.74 -6.83
N LYS A 78 0.99 25.90 -7.49
CA LYS A 78 2.43 25.93 -7.25
C LYS A 78 2.92 27.36 -7.52
N PRO A 79 3.57 28.06 -6.58
CA PRO A 79 4.25 29.32 -6.91
C PRO A 79 5.22 29.05 -8.07
N LYS A 80 5.22 29.92 -9.09
CA LYS A 80 5.83 29.63 -10.40
C LYS A 80 7.35 29.75 -10.40
N SER A 81 7.98 30.11 -9.29
CA SER A 81 9.42 30.03 -9.09
C SER A 81 9.80 30.34 -7.64
N LEU A 82 10.95 29.85 -7.16
CA LEU A 82 11.50 30.27 -5.85
C LEU A 82 11.69 31.80 -5.77
N SER A 83 11.94 32.45 -6.89
CA SER A 83 12.06 33.91 -7.01
C SER A 83 10.78 34.66 -6.64
N GLU A 84 9.60 34.12 -6.92
CA GLU A 84 8.33 34.76 -6.54
C GLU A 84 8.07 34.69 -5.03
N ILE A 85 8.53 33.62 -4.37
CA ILE A 85 8.44 33.48 -2.92
C ILE A 85 9.37 34.51 -2.23
N GLN A 86 10.58 34.69 -2.77
CA GLN A 86 11.60 35.56 -2.18
C GLN A 86 11.19 37.04 -2.22
N ASN A 87 10.53 37.47 -3.30
CA ASN A 87 9.97 38.81 -3.44
C ASN A 87 8.80 39.08 -2.49
N LEU A 88 7.98 38.05 -2.20
CA LEU A 88 6.82 38.17 -1.32
C LEU A 88 7.22 38.24 0.17
N LEU A 89 8.27 37.51 0.55
CA LEU A 89 8.81 37.51 1.91
C LEU A 89 9.72 38.71 2.22
N GLY A 90 10.03 39.57 1.24
CA GLY A 90 10.79 40.81 1.44
C GLY A 90 12.21 40.56 1.98
N THR A 91 12.83 39.42 1.68
CA THR A 91 14.16 39.04 2.21
C THR A 91 15.33 39.63 1.42
N ASP A 92 15.09 40.63 0.57
CA ASP A 92 16.18 41.37 -0.08
C ASP A 92 16.71 42.44 0.88
N THR A 93 17.47 42.02 1.89
CA THR A 93 18.33 42.93 2.66
C THR A 93 19.79 42.72 2.23
N PRO A 94 20.43 43.72 1.60
CA PRO A 94 21.86 43.68 1.32
C PRO A 94 22.59 44.13 2.59
N THR A 95 23.15 43.22 3.38
CA THR A 95 23.89 43.65 4.58
C THR A 95 25.05 42.71 4.91
N SER A 96 26.22 43.13 4.43
CA SER A 96 27.56 43.15 5.06
C SER A 96 27.88 42.17 6.21
N ASP A 97 28.93 41.37 5.98
CA ASP A 97 29.86 40.79 6.98
C ASP A 97 30.17 41.77 8.14
N PRO A 98 30.30 41.29 9.40
CA PRO A 98 31.55 40.66 9.81
C PRO A 98 31.44 39.50 10.85
N THR A 99 32.34 38.51 10.73
CA THR A 99 32.79 37.55 11.79
C THR A 99 33.11 38.25 13.15
N PRO A 100 33.23 37.60 14.36
CA PRO A 100 33.91 36.30 14.61
C PRO A 100 33.60 35.47 15.92
N LYS A 101 34.31 34.32 16.05
CA LYS A 101 34.81 33.58 17.26
C LYS A 101 34.05 32.35 17.85
N LYS A 102 34.73 31.19 17.73
CA LYS A 102 35.17 30.13 18.71
C LYS A 102 34.13 29.60 19.74
N VAL A 103 34.04 28.29 20.03
CA VAL A 103 34.88 27.54 21.01
C VAL A 103 34.73 26.00 20.89
N LYS A 104 35.84 25.32 21.19
CA LYS A 104 36.24 23.89 21.34
C LYS A 104 35.23 22.99 22.11
N THR A 105 35.20 21.65 22.03
CA THR A 105 36.22 20.72 22.59
C THR A 105 35.89 19.21 22.37
N LYS A 106 36.94 18.45 22.02
CA LYS A 106 37.31 17.00 22.10
C LYS A 106 36.42 15.93 22.78
N ARG A 107 36.38 14.73 22.15
CA ARG A 107 36.90 13.38 22.57
C ARG A 107 36.18 12.30 21.71
N SER A 108 36.68 11.11 21.37
CA SER A 108 37.96 10.41 21.32
C SER A 108 37.64 9.13 20.52
N ALA A 109 38.43 8.78 19.51
CA ALA A 109 38.22 7.57 18.70
C ALA A 109 38.88 6.35 19.35
N GLU A 110 38.15 5.25 19.33
CA GLU A 110 38.54 3.89 19.67
C GLU A 110 39.25 3.25 18.46
N VAL A 111 40.45 2.69 18.65
CA VAL A 111 41.09 1.82 17.66
C VAL A 111 41.72 0.65 18.40
N THR A 112 41.07 -0.50 18.27
CA THR A 112 41.55 -1.84 18.66
C THR A 112 41.77 -2.65 17.38
N SER A 113 43.00 -3.09 17.12
CA SER A 113 43.36 -4.28 16.31
C SER A 113 44.89 -4.45 16.38
N GLN A 114 45.42 -5.32 17.22
CA GLN A 114 45.88 -6.69 16.89
C GLN A 114 46.86 -6.77 15.70
N SER A 115 48.15 -6.96 16.02
CA SER A 115 49.03 -8.06 15.57
C SER A 115 50.27 -8.09 16.46
#